data_AF-H1VID9-F1
#
_entry.id   AF-H1VID9-F1
#
_cell.length_a   1.000
_cell.length_b   1.000
_cell.length_c   1.000
_cell.angle_alpha   90.00
_cell.angle_beta   90.00
_cell.angle_gamma   90.00
#
_symmetry.space_group_name_H-M   'P 1'
#
loop_
_entity.id
_entity.type
_entity.pdbx_description
1 polymer ?
#
loop_
_entity_poly.entity_id
_entity_poly.type
_entity_poly.pdbx_seq_one_letter_code
_entity_poly.pdbx_strand_id
1 'polypeptide(L)'
;MCGLTARYIASGDTARLRQATRWIQESEMQLLMRLSEPSMSDIEALMLTTLDHIIARRFSKMLVSACLAARLAFMMRLNYEDSRLSFLTQERRRRLMWAIFTMETLYSSGRAEFTGCSKDTIHLQLPCNEHSFTLDIPVTTEPLKPSRTQNGTELGLMAYNVRVLDIRDRIQR
;
A
#
# COMPACT_ATOMS: atom_id res chain seq x y z
N MET A 1 3.62 -11.84 -7.90
CA MET A 1 5.10 -11.75 -7.90
C MET A 1 5.71 -12.10 -9.24
N CYS A 2 5.60 -13.35 -9.74
CA CYS A 2 6.28 -13.78 -10.98
C CYS A 2 5.99 -12.90 -12.20
N GLY A 3 4.75 -12.45 -12.40
CA GLY A 3 4.37 -11.51 -13.48
C GLY A 3 5.14 -10.19 -13.42
N LEU A 4 5.14 -9.54 -12.26
CA LEU A 4 5.81 -8.26 -12.05
C LEU A 4 7.33 -8.39 -12.22
N THR A 5 7.94 -9.39 -11.58
CA THR A 5 9.39 -9.65 -11.70
C THR A 5 9.80 -9.93 -13.14
N ALA A 6 9.04 -10.79 -13.84
CA ALA A 6 9.31 -11.13 -15.24
C ALA A 6 9.27 -9.92 -16.17
N ARG A 7 8.40 -8.94 -15.88
CA ARG A 7 8.34 -7.67 -16.63
C ARG A 7 9.58 -6.80 -16.40
N TYR A 8 10.03 -6.66 -15.15
CA TYR A 8 11.21 -5.86 -14.81
C TYR A 8 12.50 -6.42 -15.43
N ILE A 9 12.65 -7.74 -15.43
CA ILE A 9 13.85 -8.41 -15.96
C ILE A 9 13.77 -8.70 -17.47
N ALA A 10 12.70 -8.27 -18.15
CA ALA A 10 12.42 -8.74 -19.50
C ALA A 10 13.46 -8.27 -20.54
N SER A 11 14.21 -7.19 -20.33
CA SER A 11 15.28 -6.71 -21.24
C SER A 11 14.97 -6.80 -22.75
N GLY A 12 13.72 -6.54 -23.15
CA GLY A 12 13.27 -6.64 -24.55
C GLY A 12 12.75 -8.02 -25.02
N ASP A 13 12.76 -9.04 -24.18
CA ASP A 13 12.18 -10.37 -24.44
C ASP A 13 10.64 -10.30 -24.50
N THR A 14 10.11 -10.26 -25.72
CA THR A 14 8.67 -10.17 -25.99
C THR A 14 7.91 -11.42 -25.57
N ALA A 15 8.53 -12.60 -25.54
CA ALA A 15 7.88 -13.82 -25.09
C ALA A 15 7.68 -13.78 -23.57
N ARG A 16 8.71 -13.35 -22.83
CA ARG A 16 8.63 -13.16 -21.37
C ARG A 16 7.64 -12.07 -20.99
N LEU A 17 7.56 -10.96 -21.73
CA LEU A 17 6.54 -9.93 -21.51
C LEU A 17 5.10 -10.43 -21.72
N ARG A 18 4.88 -11.27 -22.73
CA ARG A 18 3.57 -11.91 -22.94
C ARG A 18 3.22 -12.86 -21.79
N GLN A 19 4.18 -13.65 -21.33
CA GLN A 19 3.98 -14.54 -20.18
C GLN A 19 3.70 -13.76 -18.89
N ALA A 20 4.45 -12.68 -18.64
CA ALA A 20 4.22 -11.78 -17.52
C ALA A 20 2.79 -11.21 -17.53
N THR A 21 2.33 -10.75 -18.71
CA THR A 21 0.98 -10.22 -18.88
C THR A 21 -0.09 -11.27 -18.55
N ARG A 22 0.10 -12.53 -18.99
CA ARG A 22 -0.83 -13.63 -18.68
C ARG A 22 -0.91 -13.90 -17.18
N TRP A 23 0.23 -13.95 -16.49
CA TRP A 23 0.25 -14.16 -15.03
C TRP A 23 -0.45 -13.03 -14.27
N ILE A 24 -0.29 -11.78 -14.71
CA ILE A 24 -0.99 -10.65 -14.11
C ILE A 24 -2.50 -10.77 -14.32
N GLN A 25 -2.95 -11.06 -15.55
CA GLN A 25 -4.36 -11.23 -15.86
C GLN A 25 -5.01 -12.37 -15.07
N GLU A 26 -4.32 -13.50 -14.93
CA GLU A 26 -4.79 -14.62 -14.12
C GLU A 26 -4.91 -14.22 -12.65
N SER A 27 -3.91 -13.52 -12.10
CA SER A 27 -3.98 -13.05 -10.72
C SER A 27 -5.12 -12.05 -10.50
N GLU A 28 -5.37 -11.15 -11.44
CA GLU A 28 -6.49 -10.19 -11.38
C GLU A 28 -7.83 -10.93 -11.35
N MET A 29 -8.01 -11.94 -12.21
CA MET A 29 -9.22 -12.77 -12.22
C MET A 29 -9.44 -13.51 -10.90
N GLN A 30 -8.39 -14.12 -10.35
CA GLN A 30 -8.49 -14.83 -9.06
C GLN A 30 -8.81 -13.90 -7.89
N LEU A 31 -8.22 -12.69 -7.88
CA LEU A 31 -8.53 -11.68 -6.86
C LEU A 31 -9.99 -11.23 -6.93
N LEU A 32 -10.52 -11.02 -8.14
CA LEU A 32 -11.92 -10.63 -8.33
C LEU A 32 -12.90 -11.73 -7.90
N MET A 33 -12.54 -13.01 -8.05
CA MET A 33 -13.37 -14.12 -7.58
C MET A 33 -13.44 -14.22 -6.04
N ARG A 34 -12.47 -13.66 -5.32
CA ARG A 34 -12.37 -13.76 -3.85
C ARG A 34 -12.92 -12.55 -3.10
N LEU A 35 -13.59 -11.62 -3.78
CA LEU A 35 -14.04 -10.36 -3.19
C LEU A 35 -15.01 -10.50 -2.02
N SER A 36 -15.75 -11.61 -1.94
CA SER A 36 -16.69 -11.86 -0.83
C SER A 36 -15.99 -12.08 0.51
N GLU A 37 -14.76 -12.57 0.50
CA GLU A 37 -14.00 -12.90 1.71
C GLU A 37 -12.49 -12.66 1.48
N PRO A 38 -12.07 -11.39 1.36
CA PRO A 38 -10.70 -11.05 1.03
C PRO A 38 -9.77 -11.34 2.21
N SER A 39 -8.60 -11.90 1.92
CA SER A 39 -7.50 -11.99 2.86
C SER A 39 -6.54 -10.80 2.73
N MET A 40 -5.70 -10.61 3.74
CA MET A 40 -4.64 -9.61 3.71
C MET A 40 -3.70 -9.81 2.51
N SER A 41 -3.38 -11.06 2.19
CA SER A 41 -2.53 -11.42 1.06
C SER A 41 -3.18 -11.10 -0.29
N ASP A 42 -4.51 -11.12 -0.38
CA ASP A 42 -5.23 -10.71 -1.60
C ASP A 42 -5.08 -9.20 -1.83
N ILE A 43 -5.12 -8.39 -0.77
CA ILE A 43 -4.89 -6.92 -0.87
C ILE A 43 -3.43 -6.64 -1.29
N GLU A 44 -2.45 -7.35 -0.73
CA GLU A 44 -1.04 -7.22 -1.14
C GLU A 44 -0.83 -7.60 -2.62
N ALA A 45 -1.45 -8.70 -3.06
CA ALA A 45 -1.42 -9.10 -4.47
C ALA A 45 -2.11 -8.08 -5.39
N LEU A 46 -3.19 -7.44 -4.92
CA LEU A 46 -3.86 -6.37 -5.64
C LEU A 46 -2.99 -5.10 -5.72
N MET A 47 -2.24 -4.76 -4.67
CA MET A 47 -1.26 -3.68 -4.69
C MET A 47 -0.15 -3.94 -5.73
N LEU A 48 0.37 -5.18 -5.78
CA LEU A 48 1.37 -5.58 -6.78
C LEU A 48 0.81 -5.55 -8.21
N THR A 49 -0.45 -5.94 -8.40
CA THR A 49 -1.15 -5.86 -9.68
C THR A 49 -1.36 -4.39 -10.09
N THR A 50 -1.68 -3.52 -9.14
CA THR A 50 -1.79 -2.07 -9.37
C THR A 50 -0.45 -1.47 -9.80
N LEU A 51 0.66 -1.89 -9.19
CA LEU A 51 2.00 -1.51 -9.61
C LEU A 51 2.33 -1.97 -11.05
N ASP A 52 1.91 -3.17 -11.44
CA ASP A 52 2.03 -3.62 -12.84
C ASP A 52 1.25 -2.70 -13.79
N HIS A 53 0.02 -2.31 -13.43
CA HIS A 53 -0.78 -1.37 -14.21
C HIS A 53 -0.13 0.00 -14.36
N ILE A 54 0.55 0.51 -13.32
CA ILE A 54 1.34 1.74 -13.37
C ILE A 54 2.47 1.61 -14.40
N ILE A 55 3.28 0.55 -14.29
CA ILE A 55 4.44 0.33 -15.18
C ILE A 55 3.98 0.15 -16.62
N ALA A 56 2.88 -0.58 -16.83
CA ALA A 56 2.27 -0.79 -18.14
C ALA A 56 1.46 0.41 -18.66
N ARG A 57 1.41 1.53 -17.91
CA ARG A 57 0.64 2.75 -18.23
C ARG A 57 -0.85 2.49 -18.47
N ARG A 58 -1.42 1.50 -17.78
CA ARG A 58 -2.85 1.14 -17.82
C ARG A 58 -3.61 1.91 -16.73
N PHE A 59 -3.70 3.22 -16.85
CA PHE A 59 -4.20 4.10 -15.79
C PHE A 59 -5.62 3.79 -15.33
N SER A 60 -6.54 3.45 -16.24
CA SER A 60 -7.91 3.09 -15.84
C SER A 60 -7.95 1.86 -14.94
N LYS A 61 -7.15 0.83 -15.27
CA LYS A 61 -7.04 -0.37 -14.43
C LYS A 61 -6.36 -0.05 -13.10
N MET A 62 -5.31 0.77 -13.12
CA MET A 62 -4.63 1.24 -11.92
C MET A 62 -5.58 1.95 -10.96
N LEU A 63 -6.38 2.89 -11.45
CA LEU A 63 -7.33 3.65 -10.61
C LEU A 63 -8.38 2.72 -9.99
N VAL A 64 -8.95 1.81 -10.78
CA VAL A 64 -9.94 0.84 -10.28
C VAL A 64 -9.32 -0.10 -9.23
N SER A 65 -8.13 -0.64 -9.50
CA SER A 65 -7.47 -1.56 -8.58
C SER A 65 -6.99 -0.87 -7.30
N ALA A 66 -6.55 0.39 -7.38
CA ALA A 66 -6.21 1.22 -6.23
C ALA A 66 -7.43 1.47 -5.32
N CYS A 67 -8.55 1.93 -5.91
CA CYS A 67 -9.80 2.13 -5.18
C CYS A 67 -10.28 0.83 -4.51
N LEU A 68 -10.20 -0.30 -5.22
CA LEU A 68 -10.58 -1.60 -4.68
C LEU A 68 -9.68 -1.99 -3.50
N ALA A 69 -8.36 -1.84 -3.61
CA ALA A 69 -7.44 -2.13 -2.51
C ALA A 69 -7.75 -1.32 -1.25
N ALA A 70 -8.01 -0.01 -1.40
CA ALA A 70 -8.41 0.85 -0.29
C ALA A 70 -9.72 0.38 0.37
N ARG A 71 -10.74 0.04 -0.42
CA ARG A 71 -12.04 -0.44 0.10
C ARG A 71 -11.91 -1.77 0.85
N LEU A 72 -11.15 -2.72 0.31
CA LEU A 72 -10.91 -4.00 0.98
C LEU A 72 -10.11 -3.81 2.28
N ALA A 73 -9.12 -2.90 2.29
CA ALA A 73 -8.37 -2.58 3.51
C ALA A 73 -9.24 -1.99 4.61
N PHE A 74 -10.17 -1.10 4.26
CA PHE A 74 -11.16 -0.57 5.22
C PHE A 74 -12.14 -1.64 5.70
N MET A 75 -12.61 -2.52 4.81
CA MET A 75 -13.48 -3.63 5.17
C MET A 75 -12.83 -4.55 6.20
N MET A 76 -11.53 -4.82 6.04
CA MET A 76 -10.72 -5.60 6.99
C MET A 76 -10.25 -4.79 8.22
N ARG A 77 -10.66 -3.52 8.33
CA ARG A 77 -10.28 -2.58 9.40
C ARG A 77 -8.77 -2.45 9.60
N LEU A 78 -7.99 -2.47 8.51
CA LEU A 78 -6.53 -2.31 8.56
C LEU A 78 -6.10 -0.91 9.03
N ASN A 79 -7.02 0.05 9.00
CA ASN A 79 -6.81 1.44 9.38
C ASN A 79 -6.83 1.70 10.90
N TYR A 80 -6.93 0.66 11.71
CA TYR A 80 -6.88 0.74 13.18
C TYR A 80 -5.80 -0.17 13.75
N GLU A 81 -5.24 0.22 14.89
CA GLU A 81 -4.39 -0.66 15.70
C GLU A 81 -5.25 -1.76 16.36
N ASP A 82 -4.75 -2.99 16.39
CA ASP A 82 -5.40 -4.13 17.06
C ASP A 82 -4.42 -4.74 18.08
N SER A 83 -4.66 -4.46 19.37
CA SER A 83 -3.80 -4.91 20.48
C SER A 83 -3.80 -6.43 20.69
N ARG A 84 -4.69 -7.16 20.01
CA ARG A 84 -4.75 -8.63 20.09
C ARG A 84 -3.76 -9.31 19.15
N LEU A 85 -3.15 -8.57 18.23
CA LEU A 85 -2.22 -9.10 17.23
C LEU A 85 -0.78 -9.08 17.74
N SER A 86 0.05 -9.97 17.20
CA SER A 86 1.50 -9.88 17.37
C SER A 86 2.04 -8.59 16.74
N PHE A 87 3.19 -8.13 17.24
CA PHE A 87 3.88 -6.95 16.70
C PHE A 87 4.07 -7.07 15.18
N LEU A 88 4.63 -8.19 14.68
CA LEU A 88 4.84 -8.40 13.25
C LEU A 88 3.54 -8.33 12.43
N THR A 89 2.46 -8.94 12.93
CA THR A 89 1.17 -8.95 12.23
C THR A 89 0.58 -7.53 12.16
N GLN A 90 0.64 -6.80 13.27
CA GLN A 90 0.17 -5.43 13.33
C GLN A 90 1.01 -4.50 12.44
N GLU A 91 2.34 -4.64 12.45
CA GLU A 91 3.25 -3.86 11.61
C GLU A 91 3.05 -4.16 10.12
N ARG A 92 2.81 -5.42 9.75
CA ARG A 92 2.44 -5.79 8.36
C ARG A 92 1.16 -5.07 7.92
N ARG A 93 0.13 -5.02 8.79
CA ARG A 93 -1.15 -4.31 8.51
C ARG A 93 -0.93 -2.83 8.34
N ARG A 94 -0.14 -2.23 9.24
CA ARG A 94 0.24 -0.83 9.22
C ARG A 94 0.95 -0.46 7.92
N ARG A 95 1.97 -1.24 7.53
CA ARG A 95 2.73 -1.06 6.29
C ARG A 95 1.85 -1.16 5.05
N LEU A 96 0.95 -2.13 5.00
CA LEU A 96 0.02 -2.28 3.87
C LEU A 96 -0.94 -1.08 3.76
N MET A 97 -1.51 -0.63 4.89
CA MET A 97 -2.39 0.53 4.90
C MET A 97 -1.68 1.81 4.44
N TRP A 98 -0.46 2.05 4.94
CA TRP A 98 0.34 3.20 4.52
C TRP A 98 0.83 3.11 3.07
N ALA A 99 1.06 1.91 2.54
CA ALA A 99 1.38 1.71 1.13
C ALA A 99 0.20 2.08 0.23
N ILE A 100 -1.04 1.71 0.61
CA ILE A 100 -2.26 2.12 -0.10
C ILE A 100 -2.40 3.64 -0.08
N PHE A 101 -2.27 4.27 1.10
CA PHE A 101 -2.30 5.73 1.24
C PHE A 101 -1.26 6.43 0.35
N THR A 102 -0.03 5.94 0.36
CA THR A 102 1.09 6.45 -0.44
C THR A 102 0.76 6.40 -1.93
N MET A 103 0.25 5.25 -2.39
CA MET A 103 -0.12 5.05 -3.79
C MET A 103 -1.25 5.98 -4.21
N GLU A 104 -2.35 6.05 -3.45
CA GLU A 104 -3.47 6.93 -3.80
C GLU A 104 -3.07 8.41 -3.79
N THR A 105 -2.31 8.84 -2.78
CA THR A 105 -1.83 10.23 -2.68
C THR A 105 -0.93 10.63 -3.85
N LEU A 106 -0.11 9.69 -4.33
CA LEU A 106 0.77 9.95 -5.48
C LEU A 106 -0.02 10.21 -6.76
N TYR A 107 -1.08 9.43 -7.00
CA TYR A 107 -1.85 9.44 -8.25
C TYR A 107 -3.13 10.29 -8.22
N SER A 108 -3.64 10.68 -7.05
CA SER A 108 -4.83 11.53 -6.95
C SER A 108 -4.57 12.99 -7.37
N SER A 109 -3.30 13.44 -7.36
CA SER A 109 -2.89 14.81 -7.72
C SER A 109 -3.69 15.91 -7.00
N GLY A 110 -4.07 15.67 -5.74
CA GLY A 110 -4.88 16.60 -4.93
C GLY A 110 -6.38 16.61 -5.24
N ARG A 111 -6.83 15.79 -6.21
CA ARG A 111 -8.24 15.70 -6.60
C ARG A 111 -9.00 14.76 -5.65
N ALA A 112 -9.99 15.31 -4.97
CA ALA A 112 -10.79 14.57 -3.98
C ALA A 112 -11.53 13.38 -4.60
N GLU A 113 -11.98 13.50 -5.86
CA GLU A 113 -12.69 12.43 -6.58
C GLU A 113 -11.85 11.16 -6.82
N PHE A 114 -10.52 11.26 -6.72
CA PHE A 114 -9.58 10.14 -6.89
C PHE A 114 -8.91 9.74 -5.57
N THR A 115 -9.38 10.25 -4.43
CA THR A 115 -8.83 9.96 -3.10
C THR A 115 -9.73 8.96 -2.37
N GLY A 116 -9.43 7.66 -2.44
CA GLY A 116 -10.18 6.62 -1.73
C GLY A 116 -9.83 6.50 -0.25
N CYS A 117 -8.60 6.84 0.13
CA CYS A 117 -8.09 6.78 1.50
C CYS A 117 -7.67 8.16 1.99
N SER A 118 -8.57 8.84 2.71
CA SER A 118 -8.21 10.08 3.40
C SER A 118 -7.34 9.78 4.62
N LYS A 119 -6.32 10.59 4.87
CA LYS A 119 -5.51 10.49 6.09
C LYS A 119 -6.32 10.54 7.39
N ASP A 120 -7.48 11.21 7.38
CA ASP A 120 -8.32 11.34 8.57
C ASP A 120 -9.08 10.04 8.90
N THR A 121 -9.11 9.07 7.99
CA THR A 121 -9.67 7.73 8.23
C THR A 121 -8.60 6.72 8.68
N ILE A 122 -7.32 7.12 8.76
CA ILE A 122 -6.22 6.27 9.21
C ILE A 122 -5.88 6.60 10.67
N HIS A 123 -6.10 5.64 11.56
CA HIS A 123 -5.88 5.75 13.00
C HIS A 123 -4.72 4.85 13.44
N LEU A 124 -3.61 4.94 12.70
CA LEU A 124 -2.40 4.14 12.89
C LEU A 124 -1.22 5.03 13.28
N GLN A 125 -0.25 4.46 13.98
CA GLN A 125 1.09 5.04 14.04
C GLN A 125 1.81 4.90 12.68
N LEU A 126 2.94 5.59 12.49
CA LEU A 126 3.75 5.43 11.27
C LEU A 126 4.45 4.06 11.22
N PRO A 127 4.83 3.53 10.04
CA PRO A 127 5.61 2.29 9.98
C PRO A 127 6.92 2.38 10.76
N CYS A 128 7.34 1.29 11.38
CA CYS A 128 8.65 1.23 12.03
C CYS A 128 9.78 1.13 11.00
N ASN A 129 11.03 1.30 11.45
CA ASN A 129 12.20 1.09 10.60
C ASN A 129 12.37 -0.39 10.21
N GLU A 130 13.09 -0.65 9.12
CA GLU A 130 13.27 -2.02 8.60
C GLU A 130 13.98 -2.96 9.57
N HIS A 131 14.89 -2.44 10.40
CA HIS A 131 15.61 -3.26 11.38
C HIS A 131 14.66 -3.84 12.43
N SER A 132 13.80 -2.99 13.02
CA SER A 132 12.78 -3.41 13.97
C SER A 132 11.78 -4.38 13.35
N PHE A 133 11.34 -4.13 12.11
CA PHE A 133 10.43 -5.03 11.41
C PHE A 133 11.06 -6.40 11.13
N THR A 134 12.27 -6.43 10.58
CA THR A 134 12.96 -7.66 10.17
C THR A 134 13.29 -8.56 11.36
N LEU A 135 13.64 -7.97 12.50
CA LEU A 135 14.02 -8.70 13.70
C LEU A 135 12.86 -8.91 14.68
N ASP A 136 11.62 -8.55 14.30
CA ASP A 136 10.43 -8.63 15.17
C ASP A 136 10.63 -7.92 16.52
N ILE A 137 11.32 -6.77 16.53
CA ILE A 137 11.59 -5.97 17.73
C ILE A 137 10.42 -4.98 17.90
N PRO A 138 9.60 -5.09 18.96
CA PRO A 138 8.45 -4.23 19.15
C PRO A 138 8.86 -2.77 19.37
N VAL A 139 8.33 -1.86 18.56
CA VAL A 139 8.53 -0.41 18.72
C VAL A 139 7.21 0.34 18.54
N THR A 140 7.09 1.45 19.27
CA THR A 140 6.01 2.43 19.09
C THR A 140 6.57 3.64 18.37
N THR A 141 5.95 4.01 17.26
CA THR A 141 6.28 5.20 16.48
C THR A 141 5.23 6.28 16.73
N GLU A 142 5.58 7.50 16.39
CA GLU A 142 4.62 8.60 16.39
C GLU A 142 3.57 8.44 15.26
N PRO A 143 2.34 8.95 15.44
CA PRO A 143 1.35 9.02 14.38
C PRO A 143 1.74 10.05 13.31
N LEU A 144 1.02 10.06 12.18
CA LEU A 144 1.26 11.01 11.09
C LEU A 144 1.20 12.47 11.57
N LYS A 145 0.30 12.77 12.49
CA LYS A 145 0.16 14.08 13.16
C LYS A 145 0.58 13.92 14.64
N PRO A 146 1.87 14.06 14.98
CA PRO A 146 2.34 13.90 16.36
C PRO A 146 1.84 15.01 17.27
N SER A 147 1.68 14.72 18.57
CA SER A 147 1.49 15.77 19.57
C SER A 147 2.81 16.51 19.80
N ARG A 148 2.77 17.82 20.09
CA ARG A 148 3.94 18.70 20.25
C ARG A 148 5.00 18.22 21.28
N THR A 149 4.66 17.25 22.11
CA THR A 149 5.44 16.75 23.24
C THR A 149 6.19 15.44 22.97
N GLN A 150 6.07 14.84 21.78
CA GLN A 150 6.71 13.56 21.49
C GLN A 150 8.16 13.77 21.03
N ASN A 151 9.11 13.19 21.76
CA ASN A 151 10.49 13.02 21.28
C ASN A 151 10.45 12.04 20.10
N GLY A 152 10.97 12.45 18.95
CA GLY A 152 10.89 11.67 17.72
C GLY A 152 11.57 10.30 17.85
N THR A 153 10.80 9.23 17.62
CA THR A 153 11.35 7.89 17.40
C THR A 153 12.16 7.89 16.10
N GLU A 154 13.25 7.12 16.02
CA GLU A 154 13.98 6.93 14.77
C GLU A 154 13.07 6.24 13.74
N LEU A 155 12.57 7.03 12.78
CA LEU A 155 11.68 6.58 11.71
C LEU A 155 12.48 5.97 10.55
N GLY A 156 11.87 4.98 9.89
CA GLY A 156 12.41 4.42 8.64
C GLY A 156 12.02 5.23 7.39
N LEU A 157 12.62 4.89 6.26
CA LEU A 157 12.34 5.53 4.97
C LEU A 157 10.85 5.52 4.60
N MET A 158 10.13 4.44 4.88
CA MET A 158 8.70 4.33 4.58
C MET A 158 7.89 5.38 5.34
N ALA A 159 8.17 5.59 6.63
CA ALA A 159 7.49 6.60 7.44
C ALA A 159 7.80 8.04 6.96
N TYR A 160 9.06 8.32 6.57
CA TYR A 160 9.40 9.60 5.97
C TYR A 160 8.71 9.83 4.62
N ASN A 161 8.60 8.80 3.78
CA ASN A 161 7.88 8.88 2.50
C ASN A 161 6.41 9.27 2.72
N VAL A 162 5.73 8.61 3.66
CA VAL A 162 4.36 8.95 4.05
C VAL A 162 4.24 10.43 4.45
N ARG A 163 5.16 10.95 5.25
CA ARG A 163 5.18 12.36 5.67
C ARG A 163 5.36 13.32 4.49
N VAL A 164 6.30 13.03 3.61
CA VAL A 164 6.56 13.85 2.40
C VAL A 164 5.32 13.89 1.51
N LEU A 165 4.64 12.75 1.31
CA LEU A 165 3.43 12.69 0.51
C LEU A 165 2.24 13.41 1.18
N ASP A 166 2.10 13.33 2.50
CA ASP A 166 1.10 14.12 3.22
C ASP A 166 1.35 15.64 3.12
N ILE A 167 2.62 16.09 3.13
CA ILE A 167 2.95 17.50 2.86
C ILE A 167 2.56 17.87 1.43
N ARG A 168 2.92 17.03 0.45
CA ARG A 168 2.57 17.24 -0.96
C ARG A 168 1.06 17.35 -1.16
N ASP A 169 0.28 16.43 -0.60
CA ASP A 169 -1.19 16.45 -0.65
C ASP A 169 -1.76 17.75 -0.09
N ARG A 170 -1.21 18.26 1.02
CA ARG A 170 -1.63 19.54 1.61
C ARG A 170 -1.35 20.76 0.73
N ILE A 171 -0.30 20.71 -0.10
CA ILE A 171 0.06 21.80 -1.01
C ILE A 171 -0.81 21.77 -2.29
N GLN A 172 -1.25 20.58 -2.70
CA GLN A 172 -2.02 20.38 -3.94
C GLN A 172 -3.53 20.65 -3.79
N ARG A 173 -4.02 20.81 -2.56
CA ARG A 173 -5.42 21.15 -2.25
C ARG A 173 -5.56 22.65 -1.98
#